data_AF-A0A6M1MAV9-F1
#
_entry.id   AF-A0A6M1MAV9-F1
#
_cell.length_a   1.000
_cell.length_b   1.000
_cell.length_c   1.000
_cell.angle_alpha   90.00
_cell.angle_beta   90.00
_cell.angle_gamma   90.00
#
_symmetry.space_group_name_H-M   'P 1'
#
loop_
_entity.id
_entity.type
_entity.pdbx_description
1 polymer ?
#
loop_
_entity_poly.entity_id
_entity_poly.type
_entity_poly.pdbx_seq_one_letter_code
_entity_poly.pdbx_strand_id
1 'polypeptide(L)'
;MPNLTDRQRVELAIPAYLLYALTSAPGVFVPADPALAARAEADIAAMRFDLRAACFEPLEDVSERKKGALLRRVERIARGVIVDWKDRPALSVMLTLWYVLKELTDREVLILWQGSAMDRATSRLLPMFAHGFEEQKRDASAQEQARQLLSQLQEEGLYR
;
A
#
# COMPACT_ATOMS: atom_id res chain seq x y z
N MET A 1 -20.11 -1.33 -7.14
CA MET A 1 -19.41 -1.96 -6.00
C MET A 1 -20.45 -2.49 -5.02
N PRO A 2 -20.17 -3.55 -4.24
CA PRO A 2 -21.03 -3.94 -3.12
C PRO A 2 -21.21 -2.77 -2.14
N ASN A 3 -22.28 -2.80 -1.33
CA ASN A 3 -22.52 -1.78 -0.30
C ASN A 3 -21.45 -1.88 0.80
N LEU A 4 -20.35 -1.13 0.64
CA LEU A 4 -19.27 -1.11 1.61
C LEU A 4 -19.65 -0.30 2.85
N THR A 5 -19.39 -0.87 4.02
CA THR A 5 -19.44 -0.13 5.29
C THR A 5 -18.30 0.88 5.37
N ASP A 6 -18.45 1.92 6.18
CA ASP A 6 -17.40 2.93 6.39
C ASP A 6 -16.07 2.31 6.86
N ARG A 7 -16.12 1.22 7.61
CA ARG A 7 -14.94 0.44 8.02
C ARG A 7 -14.25 -0.19 6.81
N GLN A 8 -14.98 -0.93 5.98
CA GLN A 8 -14.43 -1.59 4.79
C GLN A 8 -13.84 -0.59 3.79
N ARG A 9 -14.44 0.59 3.68
CA ARG A 9 -13.91 1.67 2.82
C ARG A 9 -12.55 2.16 3.31
N VAL A 10 -12.40 2.29 4.62
CA VAL A 10 -11.11 2.66 5.24
C VAL A 10 -10.09 1.52 5.09
N GLU A 11 -10.50 0.26 5.30
CA GLU A 11 -9.65 -0.93 5.10
C GLU A 11 -9.15 -1.05 3.65
N LEU A 12 -9.98 -0.74 2.65
CA LEU A 12 -9.56 -0.74 1.24
C LEU A 12 -8.63 0.42 0.88
N ALA A 13 -8.81 1.59 1.50
CA ALA A 13 -8.01 2.78 1.18
C ALA A 13 -6.64 2.80 1.90
N ILE A 14 -6.49 2.17 3.06
CA ILE A 14 -5.24 2.24 3.86
C ILE A 14 -4.02 1.67 3.11
N PRO A 15 -4.05 0.46 2.52
CA PRO A 15 -2.89 -0.10 1.85
C PRO A 15 -2.44 0.77 0.67
N ALA A 16 -3.41 1.28 -0.12
CA ALA A 16 -3.15 2.20 -1.20
C ALA A 16 -2.48 3.50 -0.71
N TYR A 17 -2.98 4.06 0.40
CA TYR A 17 -2.44 5.28 0.99
C TYR A 17 -1.00 5.08 1.50
N LEU A 18 -0.74 3.99 2.21
CA LEU A 18 0.59 3.66 2.75
C LEU A 18 1.61 3.47 1.62
N LEU A 19 1.27 2.72 0.58
CA LEU A 19 2.11 2.55 -0.60
C LEU A 19 2.33 3.87 -1.35
N TYR A 20 1.28 4.69 -1.51
CA TYR A 20 1.38 6.00 -2.15
C TYR A 20 2.33 6.93 -1.38
N ALA A 21 2.20 6.98 -0.05
CA ALA A 21 3.08 7.75 0.82
C ALA A 21 4.52 7.28 0.70
N LEU A 22 4.75 5.96 0.69
CA LEU A 22 6.07 5.38 0.49
C LEU A 22 6.69 5.80 -0.85
N THR A 23 5.90 5.84 -1.94
CA THR A 23 6.45 6.31 -3.22
C THR A 23 6.97 7.74 -3.18
N SER A 24 6.51 8.56 -2.25
CA SER A 24 6.93 9.96 -2.11
C SER A 24 8.20 10.11 -1.26
N ALA A 25 8.66 9.05 -0.61
CA ALA A 25 9.91 9.08 0.15
C ALA A 25 11.13 9.04 -0.80
N PRO A 26 12.20 9.78 -0.49
CA PRO A 26 13.40 9.79 -1.30
C PRO A 26 14.11 8.42 -1.25
N GLY A 27 14.73 8.00 -2.35
CA GLY A 27 15.57 6.80 -2.39
C GLY A 27 14.84 5.46 -2.46
N VAL A 28 13.50 5.44 -2.50
CA VAL A 28 12.69 4.20 -2.44
C VAL A 28 12.79 3.36 -3.72
N PHE A 29 12.85 4.03 -4.87
CA PHE A 29 12.83 3.39 -6.19
C PHE A 29 13.97 3.90 -7.06
N VAL A 30 15.18 3.83 -6.54
CA VAL A 30 16.38 4.14 -7.32
C VAL A 30 16.77 2.87 -8.08
N PRO A 31 16.75 2.89 -9.43
CA PRO A 31 17.17 1.72 -10.19
C PRO A 31 18.66 1.45 -10.01
N ALA A 32 19.03 0.18 -9.94
CA ALA A 32 20.43 -0.24 -9.83
C ALA A 32 21.24 0.10 -11.09
N ASP A 33 20.60 0.09 -12.26
CA ASP A 33 21.18 0.50 -13.54
C ASP A 33 20.63 1.88 -13.95
N PRO A 34 21.49 2.91 -14.06
CA PRO A 34 21.09 4.23 -14.55
C PRO A 34 20.43 4.22 -15.94
N ALA A 35 20.73 3.24 -16.79
CA ALA A 35 20.10 3.09 -18.10
C ALA A 35 18.59 2.78 -17.99
N LEU A 36 18.14 2.25 -16.85
CA LEU A 36 16.73 1.96 -16.56
C LEU A 36 16.00 3.14 -15.89
N ALA A 37 16.68 4.27 -15.62
CA ALA A 37 16.12 5.40 -14.88
C ALA A 37 14.80 5.92 -15.46
N ALA A 38 14.75 6.21 -16.77
CA ALA A 38 13.56 6.73 -17.42
C ALA A 38 12.39 5.74 -17.39
N ARG A 39 12.68 4.44 -17.49
CA ARG A 39 11.67 3.39 -17.42
C ARG A 39 11.11 3.25 -16.00
N ALA A 40 11.99 3.21 -15.01
CA ALA A 40 11.61 3.17 -13.60
C ALA A 40 10.75 4.37 -13.22
N GLU A 41 11.11 5.58 -13.67
CA GLU A 41 10.31 6.79 -13.44
C GLU A 41 8.90 6.68 -14.03
N ALA A 42 8.78 6.19 -15.26
CA ALA A 42 7.48 5.98 -15.90
C ALA A 42 6.62 4.93 -15.16
N ASP A 43 7.23 3.82 -14.74
CA ASP A 43 6.53 2.77 -13.99
C ASP A 43 6.09 3.27 -12.60
N ILE A 44 6.93 4.04 -11.90
CA ILE A 44 6.58 4.70 -10.62
C ILE A 44 5.45 5.70 -10.81
N ALA A 45 5.47 6.51 -11.88
CA ALA A 45 4.42 7.48 -12.16
C ALA A 45 3.07 6.80 -12.41
N ALA A 46 3.06 5.72 -13.20
CA ALA A 46 1.86 4.91 -13.44
C ALA A 46 1.34 4.26 -12.15
N MET A 47 2.23 3.70 -11.34
CA MET A 47 1.87 3.14 -10.03
C MET A 47 1.30 4.20 -9.09
N ARG A 48 1.90 5.38 -9.00
CA ARG A 48 1.38 6.51 -8.20
C ARG A 48 -0.01 6.92 -8.64
N PHE A 49 -0.27 6.94 -9.95
CA PHE A 49 -1.60 7.25 -10.48
C PHE A 49 -2.64 6.23 -9.99
N ASP A 50 -2.34 4.94 -10.11
CA ASP A 50 -3.25 3.87 -9.68
C ASP A 50 -3.41 3.81 -8.16
N LEU A 51 -2.33 3.98 -7.38
CA LEU A 51 -2.41 4.05 -5.92
C LEU A 51 -3.25 5.24 -5.45
N ARG A 52 -3.09 6.40 -6.10
CA ARG A 52 -3.93 7.55 -5.81
C ARG A 52 -5.40 7.24 -6.10
N ALA A 53 -5.70 6.64 -7.25
CA ALA A 53 -7.07 6.25 -7.59
C ALA A 53 -7.62 5.23 -6.57
N ALA A 54 -6.83 4.25 -6.14
CA ALA A 54 -7.21 3.24 -5.16
C ALA A 54 -7.55 3.83 -3.76
N CYS A 55 -6.99 4.99 -3.39
CA CYS A 55 -7.39 5.70 -2.18
C CYS A 55 -8.83 6.25 -2.25
N PHE A 56 -9.34 6.55 -3.45
CA PHE A 56 -10.65 7.18 -3.66
C PHE A 56 -11.71 6.22 -4.20
N GLU A 57 -11.31 5.16 -4.91
CA GLU A 57 -12.20 4.15 -5.49
C GLU A 57 -13.22 3.61 -4.45
N PRO A 58 -12.83 3.24 -3.21
CA PRO A 58 -13.79 2.79 -2.19
C PRO A 58 -14.73 3.88 -1.67
N LEU A 59 -14.64 5.12 -2.15
CA LEU A 59 -15.37 6.28 -1.66
C LEU A 59 -16.20 6.96 -2.76
N GLU A 60 -16.25 6.43 -3.98
CA GLU A 60 -16.86 7.10 -5.13
C GLU A 60 -18.37 7.32 -5.01
N ASP A 61 -19.06 6.43 -4.31
CA ASP A 61 -20.53 6.44 -4.14
C ASP A 61 -21.01 7.21 -2.90
N VAL A 62 -20.11 7.80 -2.10
CA VAL A 62 -20.49 8.58 -0.92
C VAL A 62 -20.43 10.09 -1.20
N SER A 63 -21.17 10.87 -0.40
CA SER A 63 -21.13 12.34 -0.53
C SER A 63 -19.73 12.91 -0.25
N GLU A 64 -19.39 14.03 -0.87
CA GLU A 64 -18.08 14.69 -0.70
C GLU A 64 -17.75 14.99 0.78
N ARG A 65 -18.76 15.37 1.57
CA ARG A 65 -18.58 15.55 3.03
C ARG A 65 -18.13 14.27 3.71
N LYS A 66 -18.73 13.13 3.36
CA LYS A 66 -18.42 11.82 3.94
C LYS A 66 -17.06 11.31 3.44
N LYS A 67 -16.77 11.48 2.15
CA LYS A 67 -15.47 11.17 1.54
C LYS A 67 -14.34 11.89 2.27
N GLY A 68 -14.48 13.20 2.51
CA GLY A 68 -13.50 13.97 3.28
C GLY A 68 -13.33 13.48 4.73
N ALA A 69 -14.40 13.04 5.40
CA ALA A 69 -14.32 12.48 6.75
C ALA A 69 -13.59 11.12 6.78
N LEU A 70 -13.87 10.25 5.81
CA LEU A 70 -13.23 8.94 5.70
C LEU A 70 -11.76 9.07 5.33
N LEU A 71 -11.39 9.97 4.41
CA LEU A 71 -10.00 10.24 4.06
C LEU A 71 -9.20 10.76 5.25
N ARG A 72 -9.73 11.71 6.04
CA ARG A 72 -9.05 12.16 7.27
C ARG A 72 -8.84 11.02 8.27
N ARG A 73 -9.77 10.06 8.34
CA ARG A 73 -9.60 8.85 9.15
C ARG A 73 -8.47 7.98 8.62
N VAL A 74 -8.39 7.74 7.31
CA VAL A 74 -7.28 7.02 6.66
C VAL A 74 -5.95 7.72 6.95
N GLU A 75 -5.87 9.03 6.72
CA GLU A 75 -4.65 9.83 6.95
C GLU A 75 -4.18 9.76 8.41
N ARG A 76 -5.11 9.82 9.38
CA ARG A 76 -4.77 9.72 10.80
C ARG A 76 -4.18 8.35 11.15
N ILE A 77 -4.81 7.27 10.69
CA ILE A 77 -4.32 5.90 10.93
C ILE A 77 -2.96 5.71 10.25
N ALA A 78 -2.86 6.10 8.97
CA ALA A 78 -1.63 5.99 8.20
C ALA A 78 -0.48 6.79 8.82
N ARG A 79 -0.74 7.97 9.38
CA ARG A 79 0.29 8.76 10.09
C ARG A 79 0.86 8.01 11.30
N GLY A 80 0.01 7.30 12.04
CA GLY A 80 0.44 6.45 13.15
C GLY A 80 1.36 5.31 12.73
N VAL A 81 1.22 4.83 11.48
CA VAL A 81 2.11 3.82 10.89
C VAL A 81 3.38 4.45 10.31
N ILE A 82 3.25 5.56 9.58
CA ILE A 82 4.35 6.21 8.86
C ILE A 82 5.40 6.79 9.81
N VAL A 83 5.01 7.20 11.02
CA VAL A 83 5.96 7.75 12.01
C VAL A 83 7.10 6.77 12.33
N ASP A 84 6.81 5.47 12.27
CA ASP A 84 7.77 4.40 12.58
C ASP A 84 8.71 4.06 11.40
N TRP A 85 8.55 4.73 10.25
CA TRP A 85 9.32 4.47 9.03
C TRP A 85 10.57 5.32 8.90
N LYS A 86 10.71 6.40 9.68
CA LYS A 86 11.72 7.44 9.47
C LYS A 86 13.15 6.90 9.37
N ASP A 87 13.47 5.88 10.15
CA ASP A 87 14.81 5.29 10.23
C ASP A 87 14.90 3.93 9.52
N ARG A 88 13.86 3.52 8.79
CA ARG A 88 13.81 2.23 8.10
C ARG A 88 14.24 2.38 6.63
N PRO A 89 15.01 1.42 6.10
CA PRO A 89 15.25 1.35 4.67
C PRO A 89 13.91 1.28 3.91
N ALA A 90 13.75 2.11 2.89
CA ALA A 90 12.53 2.17 2.08
C ALA A 90 12.08 0.80 1.54
N LEU A 91 13.06 -0.04 1.19
CA LEU A 91 12.81 -1.42 0.79
C LEU A 91 12.17 -2.26 1.90
N SER A 92 12.70 -2.18 3.12
CA SER A 92 12.14 -2.91 4.27
C SER A 92 10.68 -2.53 4.51
N VAL A 93 10.37 -1.23 4.40
CA VAL A 93 8.98 -0.73 4.48
C VAL A 93 8.13 -1.28 3.32
N MET A 94 8.66 -1.27 2.09
CA MET A 94 7.96 -1.82 0.93
C MET A 94 7.60 -3.30 1.10
N LEU A 95 8.57 -4.12 1.51
CA LEU A 95 8.38 -5.55 1.73
C LEU A 95 7.36 -5.79 2.84
N THR A 96 7.43 -5.02 3.92
CA THR A 96 6.45 -5.07 5.02
C THR A 96 5.03 -4.81 4.49
N LEU A 97 4.83 -3.74 3.72
CA LEU A 97 3.52 -3.41 3.14
C LEU A 97 3.03 -4.47 2.14
N TRP A 98 3.94 -5.04 1.34
CA TRP A 98 3.61 -6.13 0.42
C TRP A 98 3.17 -7.39 1.18
N TYR A 99 3.87 -7.78 2.24
CA TYR A 99 3.49 -8.93 3.06
C TYR A 99 2.15 -8.72 3.77
N VAL A 100 1.87 -7.52 4.29
CA VAL A 100 0.55 -7.19 4.86
C VAL A 100 -0.53 -7.35 3.80
N LEU A 101 -0.33 -6.78 2.62
CA LEU A 101 -1.33 -6.87 1.55
C LEU A 101 -1.55 -8.33 1.13
N LYS A 102 -0.46 -9.08 0.95
CA LYS A 102 -0.51 -10.50 0.62
C LYS A 102 -1.28 -11.30 1.67
N GLU A 103 -1.00 -11.10 2.95
CA GLU A 103 -1.71 -11.79 4.03
C GLU A 103 -3.21 -11.45 4.03
N LEU A 104 -3.56 -10.17 3.87
CA LEU A 104 -4.95 -9.73 3.83
C LEU A 104 -5.73 -10.30 2.64
N THR A 105 -5.09 -10.41 1.47
CA THR A 105 -5.70 -10.99 0.27
C THR A 105 -5.76 -12.51 0.34
N ASP A 106 -4.70 -13.18 0.82
CA ASP A 106 -4.65 -14.65 0.95
C ASP A 106 -5.70 -15.16 1.95
N ARG A 107 -6.02 -14.36 2.98
CA ARG A 107 -7.06 -14.66 3.98
C ARG A 107 -8.45 -14.19 3.57
N GLU A 108 -8.61 -13.62 2.38
CA GLU A 108 -9.86 -13.03 1.87
C GLU A 108 -10.46 -11.94 2.79
N VAL A 109 -9.65 -11.37 3.69
CA VAL A 109 -10.04 -10.25 4.56
C VAL A 109 -10.15 -8.95 3.75
N LEU A 110 -9.25 -8.80 2.76
CA LEU A 110 -9.27 -7.71 1.81
C LEU A 110 -9.44 -8.28 0.40
N ILE A 111 -10.57 -7.99 -0.23
CA ILE A 111 -10.85 -8.44 -1.61
C ILE A 111 -10.45 -7.32 -2.57
N LEU A 112 -9.40 -7.56 -3.35
CA LEU A 112 -9.04 -6.70 -4.47
C LEU A 112 -9.81 -7.17 -5.71
N TRP A 113 -10.68 -6.33 -6.25
CA TRP A 113 -11.38 -6.66 -7.50
C TRP A 113 -10.41 -6.65 -8.66
N GLN A 114 -10.53 -7.65 -9.53
CA GLN A 114 -9.75 -7.71 -10.77
C GLN A 114 -9.98 -6.43 -11.58
N GLY A 115 -8.88 -5.80 -12.00
CA GLY A 115 -8.91 -4.55 -12.74
C GLY A 115 -9.17 -3.30 -11.90
N SER A 116 -9.37 -3.40 -10.57
CA SER A 116 -9.41 -2.23 -9.68
C SER A 116 -8.10 -1.45 -9.74
N ALA A 117 -8.11 -0.19 -9.30
CA ALA A 117 -6.89 0.60 -9.27
C ALA A 117 -5.83 -0.03 -8.37
N MET A 118 -6.25 -0.67 -7.28
CA MET A 118 -5.33 -1.40 -6.39
C MET A 118 -4.72 -2.62 -7.07
N ASP A 119 -5.52 -3.43 -7.78
CA ASP A 119 -5.04 -4.60 -8.56
C ASP A 119 -4.02 -4.19 -9.63
N ARG A 120 -4.29 -3.09 -10.34
CA ARG A 120 -3.33 -2.52 -11.31
C ARG A 120 -2.06 -2.00 -10.65
N ALA A 121 -2.16 -1.38 -9.48
CA ALA A 121 -0.99 -0.90 -8.74
C ALA A 121 -0.09 -2.07 -8.29
N THR A 122 -0.69 -3.13 -7.75
CA THR A 122 0.04 -4.31 -7.24
C THR A 122 0.67 -5.13 -8.36
N SER A 123 0.01 -5.21 -9.53
CA SER A 123 0.58 -5.88 -10.71
C SER A 123 1.85 -5.19 -11.22
N ARG A 124 2.03 -3.89 -10.92
CA ARG A 124 3.25 -3.12 -11.24
C ARG A 124 4.32 -3.16 -10.14
N LEU A 125 3.92 -3.36 -8.89
CA LEU A 125 4.85 -3.54 -7.77
C LEU A 125 5.71 -4.79 -7.92
N LEU A 126 5.13 -5.91 -8.35
CA LEU A 126 5.84 -7.20 -8.44
C LEU A 126 7.03 -7.20 -9.43
N PRO A 127 6.90 -6.69 -10.67
CA PRO A 127 8.03 -6.56 -11.58
C PRO A 127 9.15 -5.66 -11.07
N MET A 128 8.83 -4.63 -10.28
CA MET A 128 9.86 -3.79 -9.65
C MET A 128 10.72 -4.61 -8.68
N PHE A 129 10.18 -5.67 -8.08
CA PHE A 129 10.97 -6.63 -7.28
C PHE A 129 11.91 -7.53 -8.11
N ALA A 130 11.67 -7.70 -9.41
CA ALA A 130 12.52 -8.58 -10.23
C ALA A 130 13.90 -7.98 -10.56
N HIS A 131 14.08 -6.66 -10.42
CA HIS A 131 15.29 -5.94 -10.82
C HIS A 131 16.35 -5.77 -9.71
N GLY A 132 16.22 -6.49 -8.59
CA GLY A 132 17.20 -6.39 -7.50
C GLY A 132 16.84 -7.09 -6.18
N PHE A 133 15.74 -7.85 -6.13
CA PHE A 133 15.18 -8.35 -4.87
C PHE A 133 15.13 -9.89 -4.74
N GLU A 134 15.71 -10.63 -5.70
CA GLU A 134 15.86 -12.11 -5.63
C GLU A 134 16.65 -12.56 -4.38
N GLU A 135 17.59 -11.74 -3.87
CA GLU A 135 18.42 -12.10 -2.70
C GLU A 135 17.73 -11.93 -1.34
N GLN A 136 16.58 -11.25 -1.25
CA GLN A 136 15.89 -10.96 0.03
C GLN A 136 14.54 -11.67 0.18
N LYS A 137 14.25 -12.67 -0.65
CA LYS A 137 13.06 -13.54 -0.57
C LYS A 137 12.91 -14.36 0.73
N ARG A 138 13.78 -14.16 1.73
CA ARG A 138 13.76 -14.83 3.04
C ARG A 138 13.89 -13.85 4.21
N ASP A 139 13.46 -12.61 4.06
CA ASP A 139 13.54 -11.67 5.18
C ASP A 139 12.44 -11.95 6.21
N ALA A 140 12.71 -12.87 7.14
CA ALA A 140 11.87 -13.15 8.30
C ALA A 140 11.57 -11.86 9.10
N SER A 141 12.45 -10.86 9.03
CA SER A 141 12.23 -9.54 9.63
C SER A 141 11.06 -8.81 8.98
N ALA A 142 10.95 -8.80 7.64
CA ALA A 142 9.86 -8.13 6.94
C ALA A 142 8.50 -8.80 7.20
N GLN A 143 8.46 -10.13 7.30
CA GLN A 143 7.24 -10.85 7.69
C GLN A 143 6.83 -10.55 9.13
N GLU A 144 7.80 -10.51 10.06
CA GLU A 144 7.52 -10.18 11.45
C GLU A 144 7.03 -8.72 11.58
N GLN A 145 7.66 -7.78 10.86
CA GLN A 145 7.20 -6.40 10.78
C GLN A 145 5.79 -6.30 10.18
N ALA A 146 5.45 -7.14 9.20
CA ALA A 146 4.12 -7.17 8.63
C ALA A 146 3.07 -7.63 9.65
N ARG A 147 3.38 -8.65 10.46
CA ARG A 147 2.51 -9.08 11.57
C ARG A 147 2.32 -7.99 12.61
N GLN A 148 3.39 -7.29 12.99
CA GLN A 148 3.32 -6.18 13.94
C GLN A 148 2.45 -5.04 13.40
N LEU A 149 2.63 -4.68 12.13
CA LEU A 149 1.81 -3.67 11.46
C LEU A 149 0.34 -4.11 11.39
N LEU A 150 0.06 -5.37 11.05
CA LEU A 150 -1.31 -5.88 11.02
C LEU A 150 -1.95 -5.85 12.42
N SER A 151 -1.20 -6.21 13.47
CA SER A 151 -1.67 -6.10 14.86
C SER A 151 -2.02 -4.66 15.22
N GLN A 152 -1.17 -3.69 14.88
CA GLN A 152 -1.43 -2.27 15.10
C GLN A 152 -2.72 -1.81 14.37
N LEU A 153 -2.94 -2.26 13.14
CA LEU A 153 -4.16 -1.95 12.38
C LEU A 153 -5.40 -2.60 13.00
N GLN A 154 -5.26 -3.79 13.60
CA GLN A 154 -6.34 -4.49 14.29
C GLN A 154 -6.74 -3.83 15.61
N GLU A 155 -5.79 -3.20 16.32
CA GLU A 155 -6.06 -2.35 17.48
C GLU A 155 -6.93 -1.14 17.11
N GLU A 156 -6.75 -0.58 15.91
CA GLU A 156 -7.63 0.45 15.33
C GLU A 156 -9.01 -0.08 14.87
N GLY A 157 -9.27 -1.38 15.09
CA GLY A 157 -10.52 -2.04 14.77
C GLY A 157 -10.66 -2.44 13.30
N LEU A 158 -9.56 -2.53 12.55
CA LEU A 158 -9.51 -2.92 11.15
C LEU A 158 -9.12 -4.39 10.99
N TYR A 159 -9.42 -4.99 9.82
CA TYR A 159 -8.95 -6.31 9.40
C TYR A 159 -9.14 -7.43 10.44
N ARG A 160 -10.25 -7.34 11.20
CA ARG A 160 -10.76 -8.39 12.07
C ARG A 160 -11.50 -9.44 11.28
#